data_AF-A0AA43QVB7-F1
#
_entry.id   AF-A0AA43QVB7-F1
#
_cell.length_a   1.000
_cell.length_b   1.000
_cell.length_c   1.000
_cell.angle_alpha   90.00
_cell.angle_beta   90.00
_cell.angle_gamma   90.00
#
_symmetry.space_group_name_H-M   'P 1'
#
loop_
_entity.id
_entity.type
_entity.pdbx_description
1 polymer ?
#
loop_
_entity_poly.entity_id
_entity_poly.type
_entity_poly.pdbx_seq_one_letter_code
_entity_poly.pdbx_strand_id
1 'polypeptide(L)'
;MSCRTGDHSRAAVILNLAEPGDTDASRRLLYYKGSILKGRFSLAEIPGTLYPSFSHTLRRLQDQFVSDEDFAFQSLVAPSTLTSEPTVSPPTYTEDENFHYRLDCLCPENQKTMGESFTIKPQDLLADPHNMSTSIRKVEELTSLDQGQASALCENLCRGLAFTQGPPGTGKTFLGVALAKVLLASRGIISQKPILVVCLTNHALDSFLKDLHDAGIDSFARLGGQSKEAWTHKYELKSLVDKKKKSASQKRADRSDFPTYALLEKLAALLMSIGAQEEI
;
A
#
# COMPACT_ATOMS: atom_id res chain seq x y z
N MET A 1 14.22 -16.08 9.97
CA MET A 1 15.47 -16.13 10.76
C MET A 1 15.90 -17.58 10.95
N SER A 2 17.00 -18.00 10.34
CA SER A 2 17.59 -19.32 10.55
C SER A 2 18.58 -19.26 11.72
N CYS A 3 18.11 -19.41 12.95
CA CYS A 3 19.00 -19.65 14.07
C CYS A 3 19.49 -21.09 14.01
N ARG A 4 20.79 -21.28 13.80
CA ARG A 4 21.46 -22.58 13.99
C ARG A 4 22.10 -22.58 15.37
N THR A 5 21.90 -23.65 16.12
CA THR A 5 22.68 -23.90 17.34
C THR A 5 24.09 -24.36 16.98
N GLY A 6 25.01 -24.28 17.95
CA GLY A 6 26.44 -24.59 17.77
C GLY A 6 26.76 -26.05 17.39
N ASP A 7 25.76 -26.91 17.20
CA ASP A 7 25.88 -28.32 16.78
C ASP A 7 25.44 -28.56 15.32
N HIS A 8 25.23 -27.50 14.53
CA HIS A 8 24.68 -27.56 13.17
C HIS A 8 23.25 -28.13 13.06
N SER A 9 22.55 -28.40 14.16
CA SER A 9 21.12 -28.72 14.11
C SER A 9 20.34 -27.44 13.82
N ARG A 10 19.38 -27.51 12.89
CA ARG A 10 18.48 -26.39 12.61
C ARG A 10 17.52 -26.26 13.79
N ALA A 11 17.68 -25.22 14.60
CA ALA A 11 16.68 -24.89 15.60
C ALA A 11 15.46 -24.30 14.87
N ALA A 12 14.36 -25.07 14.83
CA ALA A 12 13.09 -24.59 14.30
C ALA A 12 12.26 -24.00 15.44
N VAL A 13 11.83 -22.75 15.29
CA VAL A 13 10.81 -22.15 16.15
C VAL A 13 9.46 -22.40 15.49
N ILE A 14 8.62 -23.23 16.10
CA ILE A 14 7.25 -23.44 15.63
C ILE A 14 6.36 -22.39 16.28
N LEU A 15 5.89 -21.43 15.49
CA LEU A 15 4.94 -20.41 15.93
C LEU A 15 3.52 -20.90 15.61
N ASN A 16 2.73 -21.20 16.64
CA ASN A 16 1.32 -21.53 16.51
C ASN A 16 0.48 -20.40 17.11
N LEU A 17 -0.60 -20.02 16.42
CA LEU A 17 -1.58 -19.08 16.95
C LEU A 17 -2.44 -19.83 17.98
N ALA A 18 -2.47 -19.36 19.21
CA ALA A 18 -3.28 -19.95 20.27
C ALA A 18 -4.67 -19.32 20.28
N GLU A 19 -5.71 -20.13 20.05
CA GLU A 19 -7.11 -19.69 20.08
C GLU A 19 -7.83 -20.22 21.32
N PRO A 20 -8.78 -19.46 21.91
CA PRO A 20 -9.68 -19.99 22.92
C PRO A 20 -10.46 -21.19 22.35
N GLY A 21 -10.18 -22.40 22.84
CA GLY A 21 -10.78 -23.64 22.35
C GLY A 21 -9.83 -24.55 21.57
N ASP A 22 -8.60 -24.12 21.29
CA ASP A 22 -7.56 -25.01 20.77
C ASP A 22 -7.10 -25.98 21.86
N THR A 23 -7.74 -27.16 21.87
CA THR A 23 -7.42 -28.25 22.80
C THR A 23 -6.00 -28.77 22.62
N ASP A 24 -5.41 -28.60 21.44
CA ASP A 24 -4.09 -29.11 21.11
C ASP A 24 -2.99 -28.20 21.67
N ALA A 25 -3.16 -26.88 21.54
CA ALA A 25 -2.31 -25.89 22.24
C ALA A 25 -2.40 -26.06 23.76
N SER A 26 -3.61 -26.25 24.29
CA SER A 26 -3.87 -26.46 25.71
C SER A 26 -3.19 -27.74 26.24
N ARG A 27 -3.26 -28.84 25.47
CA ARG A 27 -2.57 -30.11 25.80
C ARG A 27 -1.05 -29.96 25.78
N ARG A 28 -0.49 -29.28 24.77
CA ARG A 28 0.97 -29.04 24.69
C ARG A 28 1.48 -28.25 25.89
N LEU A 29 0.76 -27.20 26.30
CA LEU A 29 1.05 -26.43 27.52
C LEU A 29 1.01 -27.31 28.78
N LEU A 30 -0.02 -28.15 28.90
CA LEU A 30 -0.18 -29.06 30.04
C LEU A 30 0.95 -30.10 30.10
N TYR A 31 1.33 -30.68 28.97
CA TYR A 31 2.43 -31.65 28.87
C TYR A 31 3.79 -31.03 29.17
N TYR A 32 4.01 -29.78 28.76
CA TYR A 32 5.22 -29.04 29.11
C TYR A 32 5.28 -28.76 30.61
N LYS A 33 4.19 -28.25 31.20
CA LYS A 33 4.10 -28.02 32.66
C LYS A 33 4.26 -29.32 33.45
N GLY A 34 3.76 -30.43 32.92
CA GLY A 34 3.90 -31.78 33.49
C GLY A 34 5.28 -32.41 33.30
N SER A 35 6.26 -31.72 32.70
CA SER A 35 7.59 -32.26 32.36
C SER A 35 7.57 -33.48 31.43
N ILE A 36 6.46 -33.71 30.72
CA ILE A 36 6.30 -34.81 29.76
C ILE A 36 7.00 -34.44 28.44
N LEU A 37 6.91 -33.17 28.04
CA LEU A 37 7.64 -32.61 26.89
C LEU A 37 8.86 -31.83 27.38
N LYS A 38 10.03 -32.10 26.81
CA LYS A 38 11.27 -31.33 27.04
C LYS A 38 11.46 -30.32 25.89
N GLY A 39 11.77 -29.07 26.23
CA GLY A 39 12.00 -28.00 25.25
C GLY A 39 12.06 -26.63 25.88
N ARG A 40 12.22 -25.57 25.08
CA ARG A 40 12.00 -24.18 25.50
C ARG A 40 10.70 -23.69 24.87
N PHE A 41 9.73 -23.34 25.69
CA PHE A 41 8.48 -22.73 25.25
C PHE A 41 8.45 -21.27 25.69
N SER A 42 8.03 -20.40 24.78
CA SER A 42 7.79 -18.99 25.04
C SER A 42 6.39 -18.67 24.57
N LEU A 43 5.55 -18.13 25.46
CA LEU A 43 4.25 -17.58 25.12
C LEU A 43 4.42 -16.07 24.99
N ALA A 44 4.14 -15.53 23.80
CA ALA A 44 4.07 -14.11 23.57
C ALA A 44 2.59 -13.69 23.61
N GLU A 45 2.23 -12.89 24.60
CA GLU A 45 0.92 -12.26 24.69
C GLU A 45 1.05 -10.79 24.25
N ILE A 46 0.12 -10.31 23.44
CA ILE A 46 0.04 -8.91 23.03
C ILE A 46 -1.16 -8.27 23.75
N PRO A 47 -0.96 -7.73 24.97
CA PRO A 47 -2.05 -7.24 25.79
C PRO A 47 -2.79 -6.08 25.11
N GLY A 48 -4.10 -6.02 25.28
CA GLY A 48 -4.95 -4.96 24.73
C GLY A 48 -5.33 -5.13 23.25
N THR A 49 -4.98 -6.26 22.63
CA THR A 49 -5.26 -6.52 21.21
C THR A 49 -6.09 -7.78 21.04
N LEU A 50 -7.21 -7.69 20.33
CA LEU A 50 -8.12 -8.81 20.10
C LEU A 50 -7.60 -9.70 18.97
N TYR A 51 -7.15 -10.91 19.26
CA TYR A 51 -6.67 -11.87 18.25
C TYR A 51 -7.52 -11.94 16.96
N PRO A 52 -8.88 -11.96 17.01
CA PRO A 52 -9.70 -11.95 15.81
C PRO A 52 -9.40 -10.80 14.83
N SER A 53 -8.95 -9.63 15.30
CA SER A 53 -8.72 -8.46 14.44
C SER A 53 -7.46 -8.55 13.57
N PHE A 54 -6.51 -9.43 13.90
CA PHE A 54 -5.27 -9.65 13.13
C PHE A 54 -5.04 -11.12 12.77
N SER A 55 -5.90 -12.05 13.20
CA SER A 55 -5.84 -13.48 12.86
C SER A 55 -5.65 -13.74 11.36
N HIS A 56 -6.41 -13.05 10.51
CA HIS A 56 -6.31 -13.17 9.05
C HIS A 56 -4.97 -12.65 8.51
N THR A 57 -4.46 -11.54 9.05
CA THR A 57 -3.16 -10.99 8.68
C THR A 57 -2.03 -11.96 9.06
N LEU A 58 -2.07 -12.50 10.29
CA LEU A 58 -1.08 -13.45 10.76
C LEU A 58 -1.10 -14.75 9.95
N ARG A 59 -2.29 -15.28 9.66
CA ARG A 59 -2.44 -16.47 8.80
C ARG A 59 -1.89 -16.21 7.40
N ARG A 60 -2.11 -15.02 6.83
CA ARG A 60 -1.55 -14.68 5.51
C ARG A 60 -0.04 -14.59 5.52
N LEU A 61 0.56 -14.00 6.56
CA LEU A 61 2.01 -13.98 6.71
C LEU A 61 2.58 -15.40 6.86
N GLN A 62 1.87 -16.28 7.56
CA GLN A 62 2.25 -17.70 7.67
C GLN A 62 2.15 -18.42 6.31
N ASP A 63 1.05 -18.25 5.59
CA ASP A 63 0.85 -18.84 4.26
C ASP A 63 1.95 -18.39 3.30
N GLN A 64 2.26 -17.07 3.27
CA GLN A 64 3.32 -16.50 2.44
C GLN A 64 4.71 -17.06 2.79
N PHE A 65 5.01 -17.22 4.08
CA PHE A 65 6.25 -17.85 4.52
C PHE A 65 6.35 -19.32 4.09
N VAL A 66 5.24 -20.05 4.10
CA VAL A 66 5.21 -21.46 3.67
C VAL A 66 5.32 -21.59 2.15
N SER A 67 4.71 -20.68 1.40
CA SER A 67 4.75 -20.69 -0.07
C SER A 67 6.02 -20.09 -0.68
N ASP A 68 6.97 -19.63 0.14
CA ASP A 68 8.18 -18.91 -0.29
C ASP A 68 7.84 -17.70 -1.19
N GLU A 69 6.69 -17.06 -0.92
CA GLU A 69 6.30 -15.82 -1.58
C GLU A 69 6.94 -14.63 -0.86
N ASP A 70 7.66 -13.79 -1.61
CA ASP A 70 8.21 -12.54 -1.08
C ASP A 70 7.08 -11.60 -0.64
N PHE A 71 7.17 -11.09 0.59
CA PHE A 71 6.28 -10.04 1.06
C PHE A 71 6.91 -8.66 0.85
N ALA A 72 6.07 -7.66 0.60
CA ALA A 72 6.53 -6.30 0.34
C ALA A 72 7.40 -5.77 1.50
N PHE A 73 8.55 -5.19 1.15
CA PHE A 73 9.51 -4.60 2.09
C PHE A 73 10.17 -5.61 3.05
N GLN A 74 10.25 -6.89 2.71
CA GLN A 74 10.87 -7.93 3.55
C GLN A 74 12.29 -7.57 4.01
N SER A 75 13.12 -7.04 3.12
CA SER A 75 14.48 -6.60 3.44
C SER A 75 14.54 -5.45 4.45
N LEU A 76 13.46 -4.68 4.58
CA LEU A 76 13.35 -3.54 5.50
C LEU A 76 12.71 -3.95 6.84
N VAL A 77 11.67 -4.77 6.80
CA VAL A 77 10.90 -5.19 7.99
C VAL A 77 11.60 -6.32 8.76
N ALA A 78 12.25 -7.24 8.04
CA ALA A 78 12.92 -8.40 8.61
C ALA A 78 14.26 -8.67 7.90
N PRO A 79 15.25 -7.75 8.01
CA PRO A 79 16.54 -7.90 7.36
C PRO A 79 17.25 -9.18 7.83
N SER A 80 17.82 -9.92 6.87
CA SER A 80 18.58 -11.14 7.17
C SER A 80 19.94 -10.85 7.82
N THR A 81 20.46 -9.64 7.64
CA THR A 81 21.76 -9.16 8.15
C THR A 81 21.57 -7.82 8.86
N LEU A 82 21.98 -7.75 10.13
CA LEU A 82 21.83 -6.55 10.97
C LEU A 82 22.90 -5.47 10.72
N THR A 83 23.85 -5.71 9.80
CA THR A 83 25.12 -4.96 9.72
C THR A 83 25.21 -3.91 8.63
N SER A 84 24.26 -3.86 7.69
CA SER A 84 24.22 -2.85 6.63
C SER A 84 22.96 -2.00 6.75
N GLU A 85 23.11 -0.68 6.67
CA GLU A 85 21.95 0.20 6.55
C GLU A 85 21.11 -0.22 5.33
N PRO A 86 19.80 -0.41 5.49
CA PRO A 86 18.95 -0.83 4.39
C PRO A 86 18.91 0.27 3.32
N THR A 87 19.41 -0.03 2.14
CA THR A 87 19.29 0.86 0.98
C THR A 87 17.91 0.66 0.36
N VAL A 88 17.15 1.74 0.20
CA VAL A 88 15.83 1.70 -0.44
C VAL A 88 16.01 1.93 -1.93
N SER A 89 15.80 0.89 -2.73
CA SER A 89 15.80 0.99 -4.19
C SER A 89 14.58 1.75 -4.70
N PRO A 90 14.61 2.25 -5.95
CA PRO A 90 13.40 2.74 -6.62
C PRO A 90 12.27 1.71 -6.67
N PRO A 91 11.02 2.16 -6.88
CA PRO A 91 9.92 1.23 -7.14
C PRO A 91 10.18 0.39 -8.39
N THR A 92 9.80 -0.89 -8.37
CA THR A 92 10.07 -1.87 -9.44
C THR A 92 9.52 -1.44 -10.81
N TYR A 93 8.41 -0.70 -10.84
CA TYR A 93 7.83 -0.19 -12.09
C TYR A 93 8.66 0.93 -12.75
N THR A 94 9.71 1.42 -12.08
CA THR A 94 10.63 2.46 -12.60
C THR A 94 11.91 1.89 -13.21
N GLU A 95 12.02 0.56 -13.28
CA GLU A 95 13.19 -0.14 -13.81
C GLU A 95 13.34 0.00 -15.34
N ASP A 96 12.27 0.31 -16.07
CA ASP A 96 12.35 0.58 -17.50
C ASP A 96 13.15 1.87 -17.77
N GLU A 97 14.15 1.80 -18.64
CA GLU A 97 15.02 2.95 -19.00
C GLU A 97 14.24 4.14 -19.61
N ASN A 98 13.11 3.84 -20.25
CA ASN A 98 12.23 4.85 -20.85
C ASN A 98 11.22 5.41 -19.84
N PHE A 99 11.19 4.88 -18.62
CA PHE A 99 10.28 5.33 -17.58
C PHE A 99 10.55 6.78 -17.19
N HIS A 100 9.47 7.56 -17.11
CA HIS A 100 9.50 8.92 -16.59
C HIS A 100 8.14 9.26 -15.96
N TYR A 101 8.17 9.97 -14.84
CA TYR A 101 6.97 10.55 -14.26
C TYR A 101 6.59 11.82 -15.02
N ARG A 102 5.29 12.00 -15.28
CA ARG A 102 4.74 13.25 -15.81
C ARG A 102 4.19 14.11 -14.68
N LEU A 103 4.75 15.31 -14.53
CA LEU A 103 4.39 16.26 -13.48
C LEU A 103 3.50 17.41 -14.00
N ASP A 104 3.19 17.42 -15.30
CA ASP A 104 2.33 18.42 -15.96
C ASP A 104 0.98 18.60 -15.25
N CYS A 105 0.47 17.55 -14.58
CA CYS A 105 -0.78 17.58 -13.82
C CYS A 105 -0.72 18.45 -12.55
N LEU A 106 0.47 18.87 -12.11
CA LEU A 106 0.69 19.73 -10.96
C LEU A 106 0.90 21.19 -11.32
N CYS A 107 1.14 21.49 -12.61
CA CYS A 107 1.39 22.85 -13.07
C CYS A 107 0.07 23.64 -13.11
N PRO A 108 0.02 24.84 -12.51
CA PRO A 108 -1.15 25.70 -12.63
C PRO A 108 -1.34 26.15 -14.10
N GLU A 109 -2.58 26.51 -14.47
CA GLU A 109 -2.93 26.77 -15.88
C GLU A 109 -2.10 27.86 -16.56
N ASN A 110 -1.66 28.85 -15.79
CA ASN A 110 -0.82 29.96 -16.25
C ASN A 110 0.65 29.56 -16.52
N GLN A 111 1.10 28.41 -16.01
CA GLN A 111 2.47 27.92 -16.14
C GLN A 111 2.57 26.67 -17.04
N LYS A 112 1.47 26.22 -17.65
CA LYS A 112 1.50 25.16 -18.66
C LYS A 112 2.21 25.69 -19.90
N THR A 113 3.51 25.44 -20.00
CA THR A 113 4.34 25.79 -21.16
C THR A 113 3.81 25.06 -22.39
N MET A 114 3.47 25.80 -23.46
CA MET A 114 3.08 25.18 -24.73
C MET A 114 4.30 24.50 -25.38
N GLY A 115 4.56 23.24 -25.02
CA GLY A 115 5.43 22.35 -25.80
C GLY A 115 6.44 21.50 -25.01
N GLU A 116 6.81 21.87 -23.78
CA GLU A 116 7.74 21.06 -22.97
C GLU A 116 7.00 20.30 -21.87
N SER A 117 7.04 18.97 -21.94
CA SER A 117 6.48 18.11 -20.88
C SER A 117 7.40 18.12 -19.66
N PHE A 118 6.86 18.50 -18.51
CA PHE A 118 7.57 18.47 -17.26
C PHE A 118 7.65 17.02 -16.74
N THR A 119 8.82 16.42 -16.86
CA THR A 119 9.06 15.02 -16.49
C THR A 119 10.22 14.86 -15.53
N ILE A 120 10.19 13.78 -14.75
CA ILE A 120 11.25 13.38 -13.82
C ILE A 120 11.56 11.89 -14.01
N LYS A 121 12.86 11.57 -14.11
CA LYS A 121 13.36 10.19 -14.07
C LYS A 121 13.99 9.89 -12.71
N PRO A 122 13.54 8.83 -11.99
CA PRO A 122 14.10 8.45 -10.69
C PRO A 122 15.60 8.17 -10.71
N GLN A 123 16.07 7.52 -11.78
CA GLN A 123 17.48 7.13 -11.92
C GLN A 123 18.39 8.37 -11.99
N ASP A 124 17.96 9.42 -12.70
CA ASP A 124 18.72 10.68 -12.82
C ASP A 124 18.84 11.40 -11.47
N LEU A 125 17.79 11.32 -10.63
CA LEU A 125 17.77 11.93 -9.29
C LEU A 125 18.68 11.21 -8.29
N LEU A 126 18.84 9.90 -8.45
CA LEU A 126 19.67 9.08 -7.57
C LEU A 126 21.14 9.04 -7.99
N ALA A 127 21.45 9.33 -9.26
CA ALA A 127 22.81 9.30 -9.79
C ALA A 127 23.71 10.41 -9.23
N ASP A 128 23.15 11.61 -8.98
CA ASP A 128 23.91 12.77 -8.50
C ASP A 128 23.05 13.63 -7.53
N PRO A 129 23.54 13.95 -6.32
CA PRO A 129 22.90 14.91 -5.42
C PRO A 129 22.56 16.27 -6.05
N HIS A 130 23.34 16.73 -7.04
CA HIS A 130 23.07 17.97 -7.74
C HIS A 130 21.78 17.90 -8.59
N ASN A 131 21.50 16.75 -9.19
CA ASN A 131 20.27 16.52 -9.96
C ASN A 131 19.03 16.56 -9.07
N MET A 132 19.14 16.02 -7.85
CA MET A 132 18.07 16.12 -6.85
C MET A 132 17.77 17.58 -6.52
N SER A 133 18.79 18.38 -6.18
CA SER A 133 18.61 19.79 -5.82
C SER A 133 18.00 20.64 -6.94
N THR A 134 18.42 20.39 -8.18
CA THR A 134 17.90 21.08 -9.38
C THR A 134 16.45 20.69 -9.64
N SER A 135 16.10 19.43 -9.46
CA SER A 135 14.73 18.94 -9.68
C SER A 135 13.77 19.43 -8.60
N ILE A 136 14.21 19.50 -7.35
CA ILE A 136 13.43 20.11 -6.26
C ILE A 136 13.10 21.57 -6.58
N ARG A 137 14.10 22.37 -7.01
CA ARG A 137 13.86 23.76 -7.42
C ARG A 137 12.89 23.86 -8.58
N LYS A 138 13.04 23.00 -9.59
CA LYS A 138 12.14 22.97 -10.75
C LYS A 138 10.70 22.63 -10.35
N VAL A 139 10.50 21.68 -9.43
CA VAL A 139 9.17 21.36 -8.88
C VAL A 139 8.60 22.56 -8.11
N GLU A 140 9.40 23.20 -7.27
CA GLU A 140 8.99 24.39 -6.51
C GLU A 140 8.60 25.57 -7.41
N GLU A 141 9.32 25.80 -8.51
CA GLU A 141 9.07 26.92 -9.43
C GLU A 141 7.86 26.68 -10.37
N LEU A 142 7.65 25.44 -10.80
CA LEU A 142 6.63 25.08 -11.81
C LEU A 142 5.33 24.53 -11.22
N THR A 143 5.26 24.37 -9.90
CA THR A 143 4.06 23.86 -9.21
C THR A 143 3.70 24.78 -8.05
N SER A 144 2.54 24.52 -7.42
CA SER A 144 2.13 25.25 -6.22
C SER A 144 2.71 24.67 -4.91
N LEU A 145 3.69 23.76 -5.00
CA LEU A 145 4.30 23.11 -3.83
C LEU A 145 5.39 24.00 -3.24
N ASP A 146 5.41 24.11 -1.92
CA ASP A 146 6.54 24.75 -1.22
C ASP A 146 7.81 23.88 -1.29
N GLN A 147 8.95 24.44 -0.91
CA GLN A 147 10.24 23.74 -0.91
C GLN A 147 10.20 22.37 -0.19
N GLY A 148 9.52 22.29 0.96
CA GLY A 148 9.45 21.07 1.76
C GLY A 148 8.59 20.00 1.09
N GLN A 149 7.46 20.42 0.50
CA GLN A 149 6.57 19.56 -0.27
C GLN A 149 7.23 19.10 -1.58
N ALA A 150 7.94 19.97 -2.28
CA ALA A 150 8.69 19.66 -3.50
C ALA A 150 9.79 18.61 -3.22
N SER A 151 10.56 18.83 -2.15
CA SER A 151 11.56 17.86 -1.67
C SER A 151 10.92 16.50 -1.34
N ALA A 152 9.83 16.52 -0.56
CA ALA A 152 9.12 15.30 -0.21
C ALA A 152 8.55 14.58 -1.45
N LEU A 153 8.02 15.30 -2.43
CA LEU A 153 7.52 14.70 -3.67
C LEU A 153 8.64 13.99 -4.43
N CYS A 154 9.78 14.64 -4.64
CA CYS A 154 10.93 14.05 -5.32
C CYS A 154 11.40 12.77 -4.61
N GLU A 155 11.50 12.79 -3.28
CA GLU A 155 11.88 11.60 -2.48
C GLU A 155 10.86 10.46 -2.61
N ASN A 156 9.56 10.76 -2.60
CA ASN A 156 8.50 9.76 -2.80
C ASN A 156 8.52 9.14 -4.21
N LEU A 157 8.91 9.90 -5.23
CA LEU A 157 9.00 9.41 -6.61
C LEU A 157 10.23 8.52 -6.83
N CYS A 158 11.31 8.73 -6.07
CA CYS A 158 12.59 8.04 -6.27
C CYS A 158 12.78 6.78 -5.43
N ARG A 159 12.05 6.64 -4.31
CA ARG A 159 12.26 5.55 -3.37
C ARG A 159 11.05 4.63 -3.32
N GLY A 160 11.29 3.32 -3.30
CA GLY A 160 10.26 2.32 -3.07
C GLY A 160 9.59 2.46 -1.69
N LEU A 161 10.27 3.10 -0.73
CA LEU A 161 9.73 3.49 0.56
C LEU A 161 10.22 4.89 0.94
N ALA A 162 9.28 5.80 1.22
CA ALA A 162 9.57 7.15 1.69
C ALA A 162 8.69 7.50 2.90
N PHE A 163 9.25 8.28 3.81
CA PHE A 163 8.51 8.81 4.97
C PHE A 163 8.41 10.32 4.83
N THR A 164 7.17 10.82 4.74
CA THR A 164 6.92 12.26 4.76
C THR A 164 6.36 12.70 6.10
N GLN A 165 7.14 13.48 6.82
CA GLN A 165 6.75 14.07 8.09
C GLN A 165 6.50 15.57 7.93
N GLY A 166 5.48 16.05 8.63
CA GLY A 166 5.21 17.48 8.73
C GLY A 166 4.29 17.77 9.91
N PRO A 167 4.41 18.93 10.58
CA PRO A 167 3.46 19.39 11.59
C PRO A 167 2.00 19.38 11.13
N PRO A 168 1.01 19.48 12.05
CA PRO A 168 -0.38 19.70 11.67
C PRO A 168 -0.51 20.93 10.76
N GLY A 169 -1.30 20.82 9.68
CA GLY A 169 -1.52 21.93 8.75
C GLY A 169 -0.49 22.13 7.63
N THR A 170 0.61 21.37 7.58
CA THR A 170 1.66 21.54 6.53
C THR A 170 1.34 20.88 5.18
N GLY A 171 0.07 20.68 4.85
CA GLY A 171 -0.32 20.17 3.53
C GLY A 171 0.06 18.71 3.23
N LYS A 172 0.20 17.83 4.22
CA LYS A 172 0.47 16.39 3.97
C LYS A 172 -0.58 15.74 3.05
N THR A 173 -1.86 16.06 3.26
CA THR A 173 -2.95 15.60 2.39
C THR A 173 -2.80 16.16 0.98
N PHE A 174 -2.49 17.46 0.87
CA PHE A 174 -2.25 18.14 -0.42
C PHE A 174 -1.10 17.50 -1.20
N LEU A 175 0.02 17.22 -0.52
CA LEU A 175 1.15 16.48 -1.10
C LEU A 175 0.76 15.05 -1.52
N GLY A 176 -0.04 14.34 -0.72
CA GLY A 176 -0.53 13.01 -1.07
C GLY A 176 -1.41 13.03 -2.33
N VAL A 177 -2.23 14.07 -2.50
CA VAL A 177 -3.03 14.29 -3.71
C VAL A 177 -2.14 14.60 -4.90
N ALA A 178 -1.10 15.44 -4.72
CA ALA A 178 -0.11 15.71 -5.77
C ALA A 178 0.62 14.43 -6.21
N LEU A 179 1.05 13.60 -5.27
CA LEU A 179 1.67 12.31 -5.56
C LEU A 179 0.71 11.39 -6.33
N ALA A 180 -0.53 11.27 -5.88
CA ALA A 180 -1.55 10.46 -6.58
C ALA A 180 -1.79 10.95 -8.01
N LYS A 181 -1.87 12.26 -8.23
CA LYS A 181 -1.98 12.88 -9.56
C LYS A 181 -0.81 12.47 -10.47
N VAL A 182 0.43 12.57 -9.98
CA VAL A 182 1.62 12.22 -10.76
C VAL A 182 1.63 10.73 -11.12
N LEU A 183 1.32 9.86 -10.15
CA LEU A 183 1.24 8.41 -10.39
C LEU A 183 0.15 8.06 -11.41
N LEU A 184 -1.03 8.67 -11.31
CA LEU A 184 -2.12 8.45 -12.26
C LEU A 184 -1.81 9.02 -13.66
N ALA A 185 -1.22 10.22 -13.73
CA ALA A 185 -0.81 10.84 -14.99
C ALA A 185 0.29 10.05 -15.72
N SER A 186 1.01 9.21 -14.99
CA SER A 186 2.09 8.34 -15.50
C SER A 186 1.64 6.88 -15.65
N ARG A 187 0.37 6.56 -15.39
CA ARG A 187 -0.17 5.19 -15.33
C ARG A 187 -0.01 4.40 -16.63
N GLY A 188 -0.13 5.06 -17.79
CA GLY A 188 0.10 4.45 -19.10
C GLY A 188 1.53 3.95 -19.32
N ILE A 189 2.48 4.47 -18.53
CA ILE A 189 3.91 4.10 -18.55
C ILE A 189 4.23 3.16 -17.36
N ILE A 190 3.63 3.39 -16.19
CA ILE A 190 3.85 2.61 -14.96
C ILE A 190 3.28 1.19 -15.09
N SER A 191 1.95 1.11 -15.21
CA SER A 191 1.15 -0.13 -15.16
C SER A 191 -0.34 0.23 -14.98
N GLN A 192 -1.25 -0.57 -15.54
CA GLN A 192 -2.69 -0.41 -15.34
C GLN A 192 -3.19 -0.81 -13.93
N LYS A 193 -2.29 -1.24 -13.03
CA LYS A 193 -2.62 -1.60 -11.64
C LYS A 193 -3.17 -0.40 -10.84
N PRO A 194 -4.06 -0.66 -9.87
CA PRO A 194 -4.61 0.38 -9.00
C PRO A 194 -3.58 0.92 -8.00
N ILE A 195 -3.81 2.14 -7.51
CA ILE A 195 -3.12 2.69 -6.34
C ILE A 195 -3.94 2.35 -5.10
N LEU A 196 -3.33 1.68 -4.12
CA LEU A 196 -3.97 1.39 -2.84
C LEU A 196 -3.64 2.52 -1.85
N VAL A 197 -4.68 3.23 -1.40
CA VAL A 197 -4.56 4.26 -0.36
C VAL A 197 -5.14 3.70 0.93
N VAL A 198 -4.35 3.76 2.01
CA VAL A 198 -4.74 3.27 3.34
C VAL A 198 -4.66 4.43 4.33
N CYS A 199 -5.73 4.64 5.09
CA CYS A 199 -5.78 5.62 6.18
C CYS A 199 -6.28 4.95 7.46
N LEU A 200 -5.81 5.45 8.61
CA LEU A 200 -6.21 4.90 9.92
C LEU A 200 -7.69 5.16 10.23
N THR A 201 -8.24 6.28 9.76
CA THR A 201 -9.62 6.69 10.07
C THR A 201 -10.43 6.93 8.80
N ASN A 202 -11.73 6.67 8.88
CA ASN A 202 -12.68 6.99 7.81
C ASN A 202 -12.64 8.48 7.46
N HIS A 203 -12.53 9.37 8.45
CA HIS A 203 -12.49 10.81 8.20
C HIS A 203 -11.28 11.24 7.37
N ALA A 204 -10.09 10.70 7.67
CA ALA A 204 -8.89 10.98 6.88
C ALA A 204 -9.02 10.45 5.45
N LEU A 205 -9.55 9.24 5.28
CA LEU A 205 -9.80 8.67 3.96
C LEU A 205 -10.81 9.51 3.16
N ASP A 206 -11.94 9.87 3.77
CA ASP A 206 -13.01 10.62 3.12
C ASP A 206 -12.54 12.03 2.74
N SER A 207 -11.74 12.68 3.58
CA SER A 207 -11.10 13.96 3.25
C SER A 207 -10.15 13.82 2.05
N PHE A 208 -9.31 12.79 2.03
CA PHE A 208 -8.38 12.56 0.93
C PHE A 208 -9.10 12.27 -0.39
N LEU A 209 -10.15 11.45 -0.35
CA LEU A 209 -10.97 11.15 -1.52
C LEU A 209 -11.74 12.38 -2.01
N LYS A 210 -12.15 13.28 -1.12
CA LYS A 210 -12.77 14.54 -1.50
C LYS A 210 -11.79 15.40 -2.28
N ASP A 211 -10.56 15.54 -1.80
CA ASP A 211 -9.54 16.34 -2.49
C ASP A 211 -9.18 15.74 -3.86
N LEU A 212 -9.22 14.41 -4.01
CA LEU A 212 -9.08 13.75 -5.32
C LEU A 212 -10.29 14.05 -6.24
N HIS A 213 -11.50 13.97 -5.71
CA HIS A 213 -12.73 14.28 -6.45
C HIS A 213 -12.74 15.74 -6.94
N ASP A 214 -12.41 16.68 -6.05
CA ASP A 214 -12.32 18.11 -6.36
C ASP A 214 -11.19 18.41 -7.36
N ALA A 215 -10.18 17.53 -7.43
CA ALA A 215 -9.13 17.54 -8.44
C ALA A 215 -9.51 16.88 -9.78
N GLY A 216 -10.75 16.42 -9.94
CA GLY A 216 -11.26 15.79 -11.16
C GLY A 216 -10.90 14.30 -11.29
N ILE A 217 -10.42 13.66 -10.22
CA ILE A 217 -10.13 12.23 -10.21
C ILE A 217 -11.30 11.50 -9.56
N ASP A 218 -12.15 10.89 -10.37
CA ASP A 218 -13.35 10.16 -9.93
C ASP A 218 -13.20 8.64 -10.03
N SER A 219 -12.09 8.19 -10.61
CA SER A 219 -11.76 6.79 -10.90
C SER A 219 -11.25 6.04 -9.67
N PHE A 220 -11.98 6.11 -8.55
CA PHE A 220 -11.63 5.42 -7.30
C PHE A 220 -12.78 4.58 -6.73
N ALA A 221 -12.41 3.58 -5.92
CA ALA A 221 -13.34 2.76 -5.17
C ALA A 221 -12.96 2.79 -3.68
N ARG A 222 -13.95 3.06 -2.83
CA ARG A 222 -13.79 3.16 -1.38
C ARG A 222 -14.09 1.82 -0.71
N LEU A 223 -13.14 1.33 0.08
CA LEU A 223 -13.28 0.14 0.91
C LEU A 223 -13.57 0.53 2.35
N GLY A 224 -14.52 -0.16 2.98
CA GLY A 224 -14.99 0.15 4.34
C GLY A 224 -16.37 0.82 4.36
N GLY A 225 -17.07 0.65 5.47
CA GLY A 225 -18.41 1.24 5.69
C GLY A 225 -18.35 2.41 6.67
N GLN A 226 -19.53 2.94 7.01
CA GLN A 226 -19.69 3.97 8.05
C GLN A 226 -18.96 5.29 7.74
N SER A 227 -18.95 5.73 6.47
CA SER A 227 -18.72 7.15 6.22
C SER A 227 -19.84 7.98 6.85
N LYS A 228 -19.50 9.17 7.33
CA LYS A 228 -20.50 10.19 7.68
C LYS A 228 -20.85 11.08 6.49
N GLU A 229 -20.07 10.99 5.42
CA GLU A 229 -20.18 11.81 4.23
C GLU A 229 -21.03 11.11 3.17
N ALA A 230 -22.24 11.61 2.94
CA ALA A 230 -23.21 10.98 2.04
C ALA A 230 -22.70 10.82 0.59
N TRP A 231 -21.85 11.74 0.13
CA TRP A 231 -21.30 11.72 -1.22
C TRP A 231 -20.38 10.52 -1.47
N THR A 232 -19.79 9.93 -0.43
CA THR A 232 -18.88 8.77 -0.57
C THR A 232 -19.63 7.49 -0.94
N HIS A 233 -20.93 7.41 -0.64
CA HIS A 233 -21.73 6.21 -0.83
C HIS A 233 -21.79 5.74 -2.30
N LYS A 234 -21.65 6.66 -3.27
CA LYS A 234 -21.59 6.30 -4.71
C LYS A 234 -20.29 5.59 -5.08
N TYR A 235 -19.22 5.78 -4.32
CA TYR A 235 -17.88 5.22 -4.54
C TYR A 235 -17.58 4.01 -3.64
N GLU A 236 -18.43 3.69 -2.66
CA GLU A 236 -18.27 2.49 -1.84
C GLU A 236 -18.30 1.22 -2.72
N LEU A 237 -17.34 0.32 -2.51
CA LEU A 237 -17.21 -0.90 -3.31
C LEU A 237 -18.52 -1.69 -3.36
N LYS A 238 -19.22 -1.79 -2.22
CA LYS A 238 -20.51 -2.48 -2.12
C LYS A 238 -21.55 -1.87 -3.08
N SER A 239 -21.68 -0.56 -3.06
CA SER A 239 -22.60 0.18 -3.94
C SER A 239 -22.23 0.03 -5.41
N LEU A 240 -20.95 0.05 -5.75
CA LEU A 240 -20.46 -0.13 -7.13
C LEU A 240 -20.74 -1.55 -7.65
N VAL A 241 -20.50 -2.57 -6.82
CA VAL A 241 -20.82 -3.98 -7.15
C VAL A 241 -22.33 -4.19 -7.29
N ASP A 242 -23.14 -3.61 -6.41
CA ASP A 242 -24.60 -3.76 -6.46
C ASP A 242 -25.21 -3.06 -7.68
N LYS A 243 -24.67 -1.89 -8.09
CA LYS A 243 -25.05 -1.23 -9.35
C LYS A 243 -24.76 -2.12 -10.56
N LYS A 244 -23.57 -2.73 -10.63
CA LYS A 244 -23.22 -3.65 -11.72
C LYS A 244 -24.11 -4.89 -11.77
N LYS A 245 -24.51 -5.44 -10.61
CA LYS A 245 -25.44 -6.57 -10.55
C LYS A 245 -26.83 -6.19 -11.07
N LYS A 246 -27.30 -4.97 -10.78
CA LYS A 246 -28.58 -4.47 -11.29
C LYS A 246 -28.54 -4.28 -12.81
N SER A 247 -27.43 -3.77 -13.37
CA SER A 247 -27.25 -3.66 -14.82
C SER A 247 -27.03 -5.01 -15.53
N ALA A 248 -26.55 -6.03 -14.81
CA ALA A 248 -26.24 -7.36 -15.35
C ALA A 248 -27.30 -8.44 -15.06
N SER A 249 -28.57 -8.06 -14.91
CA SER A 249 -29.64 -9.02 -14.59
C SER A 249 -29.96 -10.00 -15.74
N GLN A 250 -29.12 -11.03 -15.90
CA GLN A 250 -29.54 -12.43 -16.16
C GLN A 250 -28.37 -13.42 -15.97
N LYS A 251 -28.14 -13.85 -14.71
CA LYS A 251 -28.03 -15.27 -14.30
C LYS A 251 -27.82 -15.40 -12.79
N ARG A 252 -28.57 -16.34 -12.20
CA ARG A 252 -28.59 -16.78 -10.78
C ARG A 252 -27.21 -17.30 -10.36
N ALA A 253 -26.69 -16.87 -9.21
CA ALA A 253 -26.79 -17.49 -7.88
C ALA A 253 -25.44 -18.11 -7.49
N ASP A 254 -24.79 -17.57 -6.47
CA ASP A 254 -24.50 -18.35 -5.26
C ASP A 254 -24.27 -17.38 -4.08
N ARG A 255 -24.73 -17.79 -2.90
CA ARG A 255 -24.73 -17.01 -1.67
C ARG A 255 -24.07 -17.87 -0.60
N SER A 256 -22.78 -18.15 -0.77
CA SER A 256 -21.96 -18.77 0.26
C SER A 256 -20.51 -18.30 0.12
N ASP A 257 -20.00 -17.88 1.27
CA ASP A 257 -18.62 -17.53 1.59
C ASP A 257 -18.04 -16.27 0.95
N PHE A 258 -17.44 -15.44 1.79
CA PHE A 258 -16.53 -14.37 1.40
C PHE A 258 -15.09 -14.93 1.46
N PRO A 259 -14.59 -15.69 0.47
CA PRO A 259 -13.17 -15.83 0.32
C PRO A 259 -12.65 -14.49 -0.20
N THR A 260 -11.60 -13.98 0.44
CA THR A 260 -10.89 -12.75 0.07
C THR A 260 -10.63 -12.66 -1.44
N TYR A 261 -10.44 -13.80 -2.12
CA TYR A 261 -10.32 -13.92 -3.57
C TYR A 261 -11.53 -13.43 -4.37
N ALA A 262 -12.78 -13.71 -3.95
CA ALA A 262 -13.96 -13.21 -4.66
C ALA A 262 -14.14 -11.69 -4.51
N LEU A 263 -13.66 -11.12 -3.39
CA LEU A 263 -13.58 -9.66 -3.21
C LEU A 263 -12.48 -9.08 -4.10
N LEU A 264 -11.32 -9.74 -4.18
CA LEU A 264 -10.19 -9.34 -5.03
C LEU A 264 -10.55 -9.43 -6.52
N GLU A 265 -11.27 -10.46 -6.96
CA GLU A 265 -11.77 -10.57 -8.34
C GLU A 265 -12.82 -9.49 -8.66
N LYS A 266 -13.73 -9.20 -7.72
CA LYS A 266 -14.69 -8.11 -7.88
C LYS A 266 -14.02 -6.74 -7.88
N LEU A 267 -13.00 -6.55 -7.03
CA LEU A 267 -12.15 -5.37 -7.02
C LEU A 267 -11.40 -5.26 -8.35
N ALA A 268 -10.74 -6.32 -8.81
CA ALA A 268 -10.02 -6.34 -10.07
C ALA A 268 -10.95 -6.02 -11.24
N ALA A 269 -12.10 -6.69 -11.35
CA ALA A 269 -13.09 -6.44 -12.40
C ALA A 269 -13.70 -5.03 -12.32
N LEU A 270 -13.82 -4.46 -11.12
CA LEU A 270 -14.26 -3.08 -10.95
C LEU A 270 -13.17 -2.09 -11.36
N LEU A 271 -11.95 -2.28 -10.89
CA LEU A 271 -10.82 -1.41 -11.18
C LEU A 271 -10.46 -1.42 -12.67
N MET A 272 -10.53 -2.58 -13.33
CA MET A 272 -10.39 -2.70 -14.78
C MET A 272 -11.48 -1.92 -15.54
N SER A 273 -12.72 -1.94 -15.05
CA SER A 273 -13.80 -1.18 -15.71
C SER A 273 -13.73 0.33 -15.46
N ILE A 274 -13.19 0.74 -14.31
CA ILE A 274 -12.98 2.16 -14.01
C ILE A 274 -11.88 2.72 -14.93
N GLY A 275 -10.79 1.97 -15.14
CA GLY A 275 -9.71 2.37 -16.08
C GLY A 275 -10.17 2.46 -17.54
N ALA A 276 -11.08 1.59 -17.98
CA ALA A 276 -11.58 1.60 -19.36
C ALA A 276 -12.47 2.81 -19.71
N GLN A 277 -12.94 3.58 -18.72
CA GLN A 277 -13.74 4.80 -18.97
C GLN A 277 -12.89 6.05 -19.24
N GLU A 278 -11.56 5.98 -19.05
CA GLU A 278 -10.62 7.08 -19.30
C GLU A 278 -9.96 7.03 -20.70
N GLU A 279 -10.22 5.99 -21.51
CA GLU A 279 -9.78 5.89 -22.92
C GLU A 279 -10.89 6.30 -23.89
N ILE A 280 -11.25 7.60 -23.92
CA ILE A 280 -11.99 8.25 -25.05
C ILE A 280 -11.43 9.65 -25.26
#